data_AF-A0ABC8SZU3-F1
#
_entry.id   AF-A0ABC8SZU3-F1
#
_cell.length_a   1.000
_cell.length_b   1.000
_cell.length_c   1.000
_cell.angle_alpha   90.00
_cell.angle_beta   90.00
_cell.angle_gamma   90.00
#
_symmetry.space_group_name_H-M   'P 1'
#
loop_
_entity.id
_entity.type
_entity.pdbx_description
1 polymer ?
#
loop_
_entity_poly.entity_id
_entity_poly.type
_entity_poly.pdbx_seq_one_letter_code
_entity_poly.pdbx_strand_id
1 'polypeptide(L)'
;MRVMIINRYINGKELKPTNSFLRLVSSPDPVCNIATDFSGGRRGVKLGRPTMVYRDMIKHVLGPFYYTTPMCDEPDTGNQSDDGKGTNY
;
A
#
# COMPACT_ATOMS: atom_id res chain seq x y z
N MET A 1 10.19 10.27 0.04
CA MET A 1 10.87 9.42 -0.97
C MET A 1 11.56 8.28 -0.23
N ARG A 2 11.31 7.02 -0.59
CA ARG A 2 11.89 5.84 0.10
C ARG A 2 12.87 5.13 -0.83
N VAL A 3 13.93 4.57 -0.25
CA VAL A 3 14.99 3.86 -0.98
C VAL A 3 14.87 2.37 -0.70
N MET A 4 14.90 1.57 -1.76
CA MET A 4 15.06 0.13 -1.67
C MET A 4 16.41 -0.27 -2.24
N ILE A 5 17.12 -1.13 -1.51
CA ILE A 5 18.41 -1.69 -1.89
C ILE A 5 18.24 -3.19 -2.00
N ILE A 6 18.60 -3.75 -3.16
CA ILE A 6 18.49 -5.16 -3.48
C ILE A 6 19.90 -5.69 -3.75
N ASN A 7 20.20 -6.91 -3.29
CA ASN A 7 21.41 -7.59 -3.72
C ASN A 7 21.22 -8.15 -5.14
N ARG A 8 22.19 -7.90 -6.02
CA ARG A 8 22.23 -8.40 -7.39
C ARG A 8 22.37 -9.91 -7.44
N TYR A 9 22.93 -10.53 -6.39
CA TYR A 9 23.08 -11.98 -6.31
C TYR A 9 22.31 -12.53 -5.12
N ILE A 10 21.42 -13.49 -5.39
CA ILE A 10 20.72 -14.27 -4.37
C ILE A 10 21.02 -15.74 -4.65
N ASN A 11 21.57 -16.44 -3.66
CA ASN A 11 21.96 -17.86 -3.78
C ASN A 11 22.85 -18.13 -5.02
N GLY A 12 23.79 -17.22 -5.30
CA GLY A 12 24.71 -17.31 -6.45
C GLY A 12 24.07 -17.02 -7.83
N LYS A 13 22.77 -16.73 -7.89
CA LYS A 13 22.09 -16.38 -9.14
C LYS A 13 21.95 -14.87 -9.28
N GLU A 14 22.25 -14.37 -10.47
CA GLU A 14 22.07 -12.96 -10.80
C GLU A 14 20.59 -12.61 -10.94
N LEU A 15 20.20 -11.53 -10.28
CA LEU A 15 18.84 -11.01 -10.26
C LEU A 15 18.71 -9.91 -11.32
N LYS A 16 17.81 -10.10 -12.27
CA LYS A 16 17.47 -9.09 -13.28
C LYS A 16 16.29 -8.23 -12.78
N PRO A 17 16.53 -7.01 -12.28
CA PRO A 17 15.48 -6.18 -11.66
C PRO A 17 14.49 -5.59 -12.68
N THR A 18 14.82 -5.64 -13.98
CA THR A 18 14.12 -4.89 -15.06
C THR A 18 12.72 -5.38 -15.40
N ASN A 19 12.19 -6.40 -14.71
CA ASN A 19 10.80 -6.84 -14.82
C ASN A 19 10.19 -7.21 -13.46
N SER A 20 10.80 -6.76 -12.37
CA SER A 20 10.32 -7.06 -11.02
C SER A 20 9.13 -6.17 -10.64
N PHE A 21 8.22 -6.70 -9.83
CA PHE A 21 7.07 -5.98 -9.30
C PHE A 21 7.17 -5.91 -7.79
N LEU A 22 6.93 -4.73 -7.23
CA LEU A 22 6.92 -4.50 -5.81
C LEU A 22 5.50 -4.18 -5.36
N ARG A 23 5.04 -4.80 -4.27
CA ARG A 23 3.70 -4.57 -3.70
C ARG A 23 3.71 -4.71 -2.19
N LEU A 24 2.79 -3.99 -1.56
CA LEU A 24 2.43 -4.15 -0.16
C LEU A 24 1.86 -5.56 0.10
N VAL A 25 2.49 -6.31 1.02
CA VAL A 25 2.08 -7.68 1.39
C VAL A 25 1.31 -7.68 2.70
N SER A 26 1.91 -7.17 3.77
CA SER A 26 1.29 -7.03 5.09
C SER A 26 1.77 -5.77 5.81
N SER A 27 0.98 -5.32 6.78
CA SER A 27 1.34 -4.27 7.72
C SER A 27 1.73 -4.90 9.06
N PRO A 28 2.72 -4.38 9.78
CA PRO A 28 3.00 -4.80 11.16
C PRO A 28 1.96 -4.29 12.15
N ASP A 29 1.16 -3.29 11.77
CA ASP A 29 0.09 -2.73 12.59
C ASP A 29 -1.23 -3.51 12.34
N PRO A 30 -1.85 -4.10 13.38
CA PRO A 30 -3.07 -4.88 13.22
C PRO A 30 -4.29 -4.03 12.85
N VAL A 31 -4.29 -2.73 13.16
CA VAL A 31 -5.38 -1.80 12.86
C VAL A 31 -5.17 -1.13 11.51
N CYS A 32 -3.92 -0.78 11.17
CA CYS A 32 -3.56 -0.14 9.91
C CYS A 32 -3.04 -1.15 8.88
N ASN A 33 -3.92 -2.01 8.37
CA ASN A 33 -3.55 -3.17 7.53
C ASN A 33 -4.21 -3.20 6.14
N ILE A 34 -5.00 -2.19 5.78
CA ILE A 34 -5.67 -2.13 4.47
C ILE A 34 -4.79 -1.37 3.48
N ALA A 35 -4.23 -2.07 2.48
CA ALA A 35 -3.36 -1.44 1.49
C ALA A 35 -4.16 -0.44 0.63
N THR A 36 -3.65 0.79 0.49
CA THR A 36 -4.37 1.85 -0.23
C THR A 36 -3.48 2.67 -1.17
N ASP A 37 -4.12 3.31 -2.15
CA ASP A 37 -3.55 4.30 -3.06
C ASP A 37 -4.03 5.74 -2.75
N PHE A 38 -4.68 5.97 -1.60
CA PHE A 38 -5.03 7.32 -1.13
C PHE A 38 -3.80 8.25 -1.03
N SER A 39 -4.04 9.56 -1.20
CA SER A 39 -3.03 10.62 -1.14
C SER A 39 -1.82 10.41 -2.08
N GLY A 40 -2.02 9.74 -3.22
CA GLY A 40 -0.94 9.44 -4.15
C GLY A 40 -0.02 8.30 -3.70
N GLY A 41 -0.45 7.52 -2.70
CA GLY A 41 0.15 6.24 -2.35
C GLY A 41 0.04 5.22 -3.49
N ARG A 42 0.78 4.13 -3.38
CA ARG A 42 0.67 3.00 -4.30
C ARG A 42 0.47 1.72 -3.52
N ARG A 43 -0.35 0.82 -4.05
CA ARG A 43 -0.46 -0.56 -3.58
C ARG A 43 0.66 -1.44 -4.15
N GLY A 44 1.11 -1.11 -5.36
CA GLY A 44 2.24 -1.76 -6.03
C GLY A 44 2.82 -0.92 -7.16
N VAL A 45 4.04 -1.26 -7.59
CA VAL A 45 4.74 -0.60 -8.70
C VAL A 45 5.62 -1.60 -9.46
N LYS A 46 5.62 -1.51 -10.78
CA LYS A 46 6.61 -2.20 -11.61
C LYS A 46 7.95 -1.47 -11.48
N LEU A 47 9.00 -2.17 -11.08
CA LEU A 47 10.33 -1.58 -10.95
C LEU A 47 10.84 -1.20 -12.35
N GLY A 48 11.14 0.08 -12.51
CA GLY A 48 11.77 0.63 -13.70
C GLY A 48 13.28 0.46 -13.67
N ARG A 49 13.98 1.35 -14.38
CA ARG A 49 15.45 1.38 -14.36
C ARG A 49 15.95 1.66 -12.93
N PRO A 50 16.99 0.95 -12.45
CA PRO A 50 17.66 1.29 -11.21
C PRO A 50 18.12 2.74 -11.20
N THR A 51 18.01 3.39 -10.05
CA THR A 51 18.54 4.75 -9.86
C THR A 51 20.06 4.72 -9.69
N MET A 52 20.61 3.63 -9.12
CA MET A 52 22.04 3.43 -8.98
C MET A 52 22.34 1.93 -8.93
N VAL A 53 23.46 1.52 -9.52
CA VAL A 53 24.01 0.17 -9.41
C VAL A 53 25.45 0.31 -8.93
N TYR A 54 25.80 -0.34 -7.83
CA TYR A 54 27.15 -0.31 -7.26
C TYR A 54 27.55 -1.71 -6.77
N ARG A 55 28.58 -2.29 -7.40
CA ARG A 55 29.00 -3.69 -7.18
C ARG A 55 27.81 -4.65 -7.26
N ASP A 56 27.47 -5.28 -6.15
CA ASP A 56 26.38 -6.24 -6.02
C ASP A 56 25.11 -5.61 -5.46
N MET A 57 25.01 -4.27 -5.41
CA MET A 57 23.84 -3.56 -4.90
C MET A 57 23.13 -2.81 -6.02
N ILE A 58 21.82 -3.00 -6.09
CA ILE A 58 20.92 -2.29 -6.99
C ILE A 58 20.01 -1.42 -6.13
N LYS A 59 20.01 -0.12 -6.39
CA LYS A 59 19.22 0.87 -5.67
C LYS A 59 18.08 1.37 -6.55
N HIS A 60 16.87 1.32 -6.00
CA HIS A 60 15.68 1.93 -6.57
C HIS A 60 15.14 2.99 -5.63
N VAL A 61 14.74 4.11 -6.20
CA VAL A 61 14.00 5.12 -5.46
C VAL A 61 12.53 5.02 -5.79
N LEU A 62 11.71 4.88 -4.76
CA LEU A 62 10.28 4.60 -4.89
C LEU A 62 9.44 5.73 -4.27
N GLY A 63 8.24 5.88 -4.82
CA GLY A 63 7.17 6.67 -4.21
C GLY A 63 6.66 6.02 -2.92
N PRO A 64 5.77 6.72 -2.19
CA PRO A 64 5.22 6.19 -0.95
C PRO A 64 4.25 5.03 -1.18
N PHE A 65 4.20 4.13 -0.20
CA PHE A 65 3.22 3.05 -0.08
C PHE A 65 2.54 3.20 1.28
N TYR A 66 1.21 3.08 1.31
CA TYR A 66 0.44 3.31 2.53
C TYR A 66 -0.50 2.14 2.83
N TYR A 67 -0.62 1.85 4.12
CA TYR A 67 -1.77 1.17 4.67
C TYR A 67 -2.68 2.22 5.31
N THR A 68 -3.95 1.88 5.38
CA THR A 68 -4.97 2.62 6.13
C THR A 68 -5.68 1.67 7.08
N THR A 69 -6.41 2.25 8.02
CA THR A 69 -7.38 1.52 8.82
C THR A 69 -8.62 1.20 7.98
N PRO A 70 -9.40 0.17 8.35
CA PRO A 70 -10.74 0.01 7.83
C PRO A 70 -11.51 1.33 8.00
N MET A 71 -12.16 1.80 6.93
CA MET A 71 -13.09 2.92 7.05
C MET A 71 -14.29 2.43 7.86
N CYS A 72 -14.85 3.26 8.75
CA CYS A 72 -16.11 2.92 9.40
C CYS A 72 -17.18 2.79 8.32
N ASP A 73 -17.92 1.67 8.30
CA ASP A 73 -19.13 1.57 7.49
C ASP A 73 -20.10 2.67 7.97
N GLU A 74 -20.54 3.53 7.06
CA GLU A 74 -21.63 4.46 7.36
C GLU A 74 -22.87 3.62 7.69
N PRO A 75 -23.55 3.88 8.82
CA PRO A 75 -24.78 3.15 9.12
C PRO A 75 -25.79 3.41 8.01
N ASP A 76 -26.39 2.35 7.48
CA ASP A 76 -27.49 2.43 6.51
C ASP A 76 -28.60 3.30 7.11
N THR A 77 -28.65 4.58 6.75
CA THR A 77 -29.85 5.42 6.91
C THR A 77 -30.84 5.05 5.81
N GLY A 78 -31.20 3.77 5.74
CA GLY A 78 -32.31 3.30 4.95
C GLY A 78 -33.57 3.92 5.53
N ASN A 79 -34.06 4.96 4.87
CA ASN A 79 -35.27 5.72 5.20
C ASN A 79 -36.39 4.81 5.71
N GLN A 80 -36.56 4.75 7.03
CA GLN A 80 -37.83 4.33 7.60
C GLN A 80 -38.75 5.53 7.41
N SER A 81 -39.71 5.36 6.50
CA SER A 81 -40.74 6.35 6.19
C SER A 81 -41.27 6.97 7.48
N ASP A 82 -41.18 8.29 7.51
CA ASP A 82 -41.66 9.16 8.57
C ASP A 82 -43.20 9.08 8.60
N ASP A 83 -43.73 8.17 9.42
CA ASP A 83 -45.14 8.14 9.80
C ASP A 83 -45.22 8.20 11.32
N GLY A 84 -45.49 9.41 11.81
CA GLY A 84 -45.29 9.78 13.20
C GLY A 84 -46.25 9.20 14.23
N LYS A 85 -45.90 9.42 15.51
CA LYS A 85 -46.80 9.75 16.64
C LYS A 85 -46.04 9.81 17.96
N GLY A 86 -46.00 11.01 18.57
CA GLY A 86 -46.11 11.30 20.02
C GLY A 86 -45.07 10.70 20.99
N THR A 87 -44.75 11.24 22.16
CA THR A 87 -45.09 12.44 22.94
C THR A 87 -44.00 12.56 24.01
N ASN A 88 -43.73 13.77 24.48
CA ASN A 88 -42.86 14.07 25.63
C ASN A 88 -43.07 13.12 26.82
N TYR A 89 -41.97 12.67 27.45
CA TYR A 89 -41.67 12.74 28.89
C TYR A 89 -40.17 12.53 29.09
#